data_AF-A0A3N7IN55-F1
#
_entry.id   AF-A0A3N7IN55-F1
#
_cell.length_a   1.000
_cell.length_b   1.000
_cell.length_c   1.000
_cell.angle_alpha   90.00
_cell.angle_beta   90.00
_cell.angle_gamma   90.00
#
_symmetry.space_group_name_H-M   'P 1'
#
loop_
_entity.id
_entity.type
_entity.pdbx_description
1 polymer ?
#
loop_
_entity_poly.entity_id
_entity_poly.type
_entity_poly.pdbx_seq_one_letter_code
_entity_poly.pdbx_strand_id
1 'polypeptide(L)'
;TVDERTSYPFGDEIDFVFTVSEPASFTFTFRKPFGVQHVDIGGISDAKMDSTGSTVSLTRVWKTGDRVRVGFDFEIEEYADVDSTGGEQYVIQRGPLVFALAFPYARRPLRAYNTSGFYKWDVVCTDSTGWDYRLPEKPVYELVANDRLIQGKFPFDDPVVSIQTRLRNIEGKDIKVSLVPMGNTVLRRVSFPKAR
;
A
#
# COMPACT_ATOMS: atom_id res chain seq x y z
N THR A 1 17.31 18.74 12.67
CA THR A 1 16.64 17.44 12.54
C THR A 1 15.27 17.62 11.94
N VAL A 2 14.83 16.68 11.11
CA VAL A 2 13.45 16.56 10.65
C VAL A 2 12.95 15.21 11.12
N ASP A 3 11.86 15.21 11.89
CA ASP A 3 11.18 14.01 12.37
C ASP A 3 9.98 13.73 11.45
N GLU A 4 9.93 12.52 10.89
CA GLU A 4 8.87 12.10 9.97
C GLU A 4 7.93 11.15 10.70
N ARG A 5 6.64 11.51 10.76
CA ARG A 5 5.59 10.72 11.42
C ARG A 5 4.57 10.31 10.39
N THR A 6 4.49 9.02 10.13
CA THR A 6 3.57 8.49 9.14
C THR A 6 3.25 7.02 9.38
N SER A 7 2.09 6.59 8.90
CA SER A 7 1.72 5.19 8.73
C SER A 7 1.88 4.72 7.28
N TYR A 8 2.50 5.53 6.41
CA TYR A 8 2.86 5.14 5.05
C TYR A 8 3.60 3.79 5.06
N PRO A 9 3.26 2.85 4.16
CA PRO A 9 2.37 2.99 3.00
C PRO A 9 0.87 2.75 3.27
N PHE A 10 0.46 2.51 4.51
CA PHE A 10 -0.91 2.13 4.85
C PHE A 10 -1.83 3.35 4.98
N GLY A 11 -1.29 4.46 5.48
CA GLY A 11 -1.86 5.80 5.34
C GLY A 11 -1.21 6.59 4.19
N ASP A 12 -1.84 7.71 3.86
CA ASP A 12 -1.45 8.66 2.83
C ASP A 12 -1.05 10.04 3.38
N GLU A 13 -1.00 10.18 4.70
CA GLU A 13 -0.53 11.39 5.38
C GLU A 13 0.90 11.23 5.94
N ILE A 14 1.71 12.28 5.80
CA ILE A 14 3.03 12.41 6.42
C ILE A 14 3.10 13.73 7.18
N ASP A 15 3.48 13.67 8.45
CA ASP A 15 3.78 14.82 9.30
C ASP A 15 5.30 15.00 9.47
N PHE A 16 5.85 16.07 8.90
CA PHE A 16 7.25 16.46 9.11
C PHE A 16 7.36 17.51 10.21
N VAL A 17 8.17 17.26 11.23
CA VAL A 17 8.41 18.18 12.35
C VAL A 17 9.86 18.64 12.37
N PHE A 18 10.07 19.96 12.32
CA PHE A 18 11.40 20.55 12.19
C PHE A 18 11.97 20.95 13.55
N THR A 19 13.25 20.64 13.76
CA THR A 19 14.04 21.12 14.91
C THR A 19 15.36 21.69 14.40
N VAL A 20 15.59 22.98 14.66
CA VAL A 20 16.78 23.75 14.24
C VAL A 20 17.44 24.39 15.47
N SER A 21 18.75 24.64 15.41
CA SER A 21 19.46 25.32 16.50
C SER A 21 19.07 26.79 16.61
N GLU A 22 18.81 27.43 15.48
CA GLU A 22 18.33 28.81 15.34
C GLU A 22 17.46 28.93 14.07
N PRO A 23 16.57 29.93 13.98
CA PRO A 23 15.77 30.14 12.77
C PRO A 23 16.63 30.29 11.52
N ALA A 24 16.42 29.43 10.52
CA ALA A 24 17.29 29.37 9.33
C ALA A 24 16.50 29.23 8.03
N SER A 25 16.94 29.94 6.99
CA SER A 25 16.35 29.85 5.65
C SER A 25 16.96 28.69 4.87
N PHE A 26 16.14 27.71 4.50
CA PHE A 26 16.55 26.62 3.61
C PHE A 26 15.35 26.00 2.88
N THR A 27 15.66 25.22 1.85
CA THR A 27 14.68 24.45 1.08
C THR A 27 14.58 23.03 1.61
N PHE A 28 13.36 22.62 1.94
CA PHE A 28 13.03 21.23 2.22
C PHE A 28 12.38 20.61 0.99
N THR A 29 12.95 19.53 0.46
CA THR A 29 12.45 18.84 -0.73
C THR A 29 12.07 17.41 -0.38
N PHE A 30 10.88 16.99 -0.78
CA PHE A 30 10.40 15.61 -0.64
C PHE A 30 9.87 15.06 -1.96
N ARG A 31 9.84 13.73 -2.06
CA ARG A 31 9.40 13.02 -3.27
C ARG A 31 7.90 12.75 -3.22
N LYS A 32 7.21 13.02 -4.33
CA LYS A 32 5.86 12.53 -4.62
C LYS A 32 5.94 11.04 -4.96
N PRO A 33 5.16 10.17 -4.29
CA PRO A 33 5.00 8.78 -4.68
C PRO A 33 4.59 8.67 -6.16
N PHE A 34 4.91 7.53 -6.79
CA PHE A 34 4.61 7.33 -8.21
C PHE A 34 3.09 7.41 -8.44
N GLY A 35 2.67 8.07 -9.52
CA GLY A 35 1.24 8.27 -9.84
C GLY A 35 0.58 9.49 -9.18
N VAL A 36 1.17 10.06 -8.12
CA VAL A 36 0.60 11.21 -7.41
C VAL A 36 0.80 12.50 -8.19
N GLN A 37 -0.30 13.08 -8.69
CA GLN A 37 -0.30 14.35 -9.42
C GLN A 37 -0.41 15.56 -8.49
N HIS A 38 -1.26 15.45 -7.46
CA HIS A 38 -1.52 16.50 -6.49
C HIS A 38 -1.06 16.10 -5.09
N VAL A 39 -0.62 17.08 -4.30
CA VAL A 39 -0.20 16.86 -2.91
C VAL A 39 -0.81 17.98 -2.08
N ASP A 40 -1.56 17.59 -1.07
CA ASP A 40 -2.14 18.52 -0.11
C ASP A 40 -1.08 18.88 0.94
N ILE A 41 -0.77 20.17 1.05
CA ILE A 41 0.23 20.66 2.00
C ILE A 41 -0.43 21.57 3.02
N GLY A 42 -0.36 21.17 4.28
CA GLY A 42 -0.91 21.90 5.42
C GLY A 42 0.13 22.24 6.48
N GLY A 43 -0.25 23.09 7.42
CA GLY A 43 0.58 23.44 8.59
C GLY A 43 1.56 24.60 8.39
N ILE A 44 1.77 25.05 7.16
CA ILE A 44 2.57 26.23 6.81
C ILE A 44 1.82 27.09 5.78
N SER A 45 1.98 28.42 5.86
CA SER A 45 1.30 29.37 4.95
C SER A 45 2.25 30.36 4.25
N ASP A 46 3.52 30.41 4.67
CA ASP A 46 4.54 31.39 4.24
C ASP A 46 5.67 30.76 3.40
N ALA A 47 5.49 29.53 2.93
CA ALA A 47 6.48 28.83 2.13
C ALA A 47 6.40 29.18 0.65
N LYS A 48 7.55 29.44 0.02
CA LYS A 48 7.64 29.39 -1.44
C LYS A 48 7.65 27.92 -1.85
N MET A 49 6.62 27.50 -2.59
CA MET A 49 6.47 26.13 -3.08
C MET A 49 6.88 26.03 -4.55
N ASP A 50 7.65 25.00 -4.87
CA ASP A 50 7.96 24.57 -6.24
C ASP A 50 7.67 23.07 -6.38
N SER A 51 6.89 22.69 -7.38
CA SER A 51 6.49 21.29 -7.64
C SER A 51 6.93 20.93 -9.04
N THR A 52 7.98 20.12 -9.14
CA THR A 52 8.60 19.73 -10.41
C THR A 52 8.71 18.21 -10.48
N GLY A 53 8.19 17.64 -11.57
CA GLY A 53 8.22 16.20 -11.81
C GLY A 53 7.65 15.41 -10.63
N SER A 54 8.53 14.64 -9.97
CA SER A 54 8.22 13.79 -8.82
C SER A 54 8.64 14.38 -7.48
N THR A 55 8.89 15.68 -7.39
CA THR A 55 9.33 16.33 -6.14
C THR A 55 8.55 17.60 -5.83
N VAL A 56 8.44 17.92 -4.54
CA VAL A 56 7.94 19.20 -4.04
C VAL A 56 9.01 19.80 -3.15
N SER A 57 9.29 21.08 -3.36
CA SER A 57 10.27 21.87 -2.62
C SER A 57 9.59 23.04 -1.91
N LEU A 58 9.90 23.21 -0.63
CA LEU A 58 9.37 24.26 0.24
C LEU A 58 10.52 25.10 0.78
N THR A 59 10.61 26.36 0.36
CA THR A 59 11.62 27.30 0.83
C THR A 59 11.01 28.30 1.81
N ARG A 60 11.54 28.36 3.04
CA ARG A 60 11.16 29.33 4.07
C ARG A 60 12.23 29.44 5.15
N VAL A 61 12.01 30.35 6.10
CA VAL A 61 12.73 30.38 7.37
C VAL A 61 12.07 29.40 8.33
N TRP A 62 12.75 28.30 8.62
CA TRP A 62 12.27 27.26 9.52
C TRP A 62 12.63 27.58 10.97
N LYS A 63 11.72 27.26 11.87
CA LYS A 63 11.86 27.37 13.33
C LYS A 63 11.56 26.01 13.97
N THR A 64 12.13 25.79 15.14
CA THR A 64 11.84 24.59 15.92
C THR A 64 10.36 24.53 16.26
N GLY A 65 9.74 23.38 15.98
CA GLY A 65 8.32 23.15 16.17
C GLY A 65 7.46 23.39 14.93
N ASP A 66 8.02 23.93 13.84
CA ASP A 66 7.31 24.02 12.56
C ASP A 66 6.91 22.62 12.08
N ARG A 67 5.71 22.53 11.49
CA ARG A 67 5.11 21.28 11.03
C ARG A 67 4.60 21.42 9.61
N VAL A 68 4.92 20.45 8.77
CA VAL A 68 4.38 20.31 7.42
C VAL A 68 3.61 19.01 7.35
N ARG A 69 2.32 19.10 7.05
CA ARG A 69 1.49 17.93 6.78
C ARG A 69 1.38 17.76 5.29
N VAL A 70 1.56 16.54 4.82
CA VAL A 70 1.54 16.17 3.41
C VAL A 70 0.51 15.07 3.23
N GLY A 71 -0.54 15.32 2.46
CA GLY A 71 -1.54 14.33 2.06
C GLY A 71 -1.36 13.94 0.60
N PHE A 72 -1.38 12.64 0.31
CA PHE A 72 -1.32 12.12 -1.06
C PHE A 72 -2.67 11.68 -1.63
N ASP A 73 -3.71 11.55 -0.80
CA ASP A 73 -5.07 11.16 -1.15
C ASP A 73 -5.14 9.95 -2.10
N PHE A 74 -4.62 8.80 -1.64
CA PHE A 74 -4.55 7.62 -2.49
C PHE A 74 -5.94 7.02 -2.76
N GLU A 75 -6.36 7.05 -4.02
CA GLU A 75 -7.52 6.31 -4.51
C GLU A 75 -7.20 4.82 -4.70
N ILE A 76 -8.26 3.99 -4.71
CA ILE A 76 -8.17 2.58 -5.10
C ILE A 76 -8.33 2.51 -6.61
N GLU A 77 -7.34 1.93 -7.28
CA GLU A 77 -7.22 1.88 -8.73
C GLU A 77 -7.14 0.44 -9.24
N GLU A 78 -7.62 0.24 -10.46
CA GLU A 78 -7.43 -0.99 -11.23
C GLU A 78 -6.39 -0.78 -12.31
N TYR A 79 -5.36 -1.61 -12.33
CA TYR A 79 -4.35 -1.63 -13.37
C TYR A 79 -4.55 -2.85 -14.26
N ALA A 80 -4.80 -2.62 -15.55
CA ALA A 80 -4.89 -3.68 -16.53
C ALA A 80 -3.50 -4.23 -16.86
N ASP A 81 -3.41 -5.55 -16.94
CA ASP A 81 -2.24 -6.32 -17.34
C ASP A 81 -2.70 -7.45 -18.27
N VAL A 82 -1.75 -8.12 -18.93
CA VAL A 82 -2.04 -9.21 -19.87
C VAL A 82 -1.29 -10.46 -19.41
N ASP A 83 -2.02 -11.55 -19.20
CA ASP A 83 -1.39 -12.82 -18.84
C ASP A 83 -0.64 -13.46 -20.03
N SER A 84 0.09 -14.54 -19.75
CA SER A 84 0.88 -15.25 -20.77
C SER A 84 0.06 -15.83 -21.92
N THR A 85 -1.28 -15.89 -21.80
CA THR A 85 -2.21 -16.36 -22.83
C THR A 85 -2.85 -15.23 -23.63
N GLY A 86 -2.53 -13.97 -23.31
CA GLY A 86 -3.15 -12.81 -23.93
C GLY A 86 -4.47 -12.39 -23.27
N GLY A 87 -4.84 -12.98 -22.13
CA GLY A 87 -6.04 -12.63 -21.39
C GLY A 87 -5.85 -11.38 -20.53
N GLU A 88 -6.80 -10.46 -20.58
CA GLU A 88 -6.80 -9.29 -19.69
C GLU A 88 -6.96 -9.72 -18.23
N GLN A 89 -6.10 -9.16 -17.39
CA GLN A 89 -6.10 -9.31 -15.95
C GLN A 89 -6.07 -7.93 -15.30
N TYR A 90 -6.66 -7.80 -14.12
CA TYR A 90 -6.76 -6.53 -13.41
C TYR A 90 -6.15 -6.68 -12.03
N VAL A 91 -5.22 -5.78 -11.69
CA VAL A 91 -4.56 -5.68 -10.39
C VAL A 91 -5.20 -4.53 -9.61
N ILE A 92 -5.51 -4.77 -8.34
CA ILE A 92 -6.09 -3.75 -7.45
C ILE A 92 -4.97 -3.13 -6.62
N GLN A 93 -4.86 -1.81 -6.66
CA GLN A 93 -3.80 -1.06 -6.00
C GLN A 93 -4.37 0.15 -5.24
N ARG A 94 -3.74 0.54 -4.13
CA ARG A 94 -3.92 1.86 -3.52
C ARG A 94 -2.56 2.44 -3.18
N GLY A 95 -2.22 3.57 -3.78
CA GLY A 95 -0.87 4.15 -3.65
C GLY A 95 0.20 3.11 -4.00
N PRO A 96 1.21 2.86 -3.15
CA PRO A 96 2.26 1.87 -3.42
C PRO A 96 1.84 0.41 -3.09
N LEU A 97 0.62 0.16 -2.62
CA LEU A 97 0.19 -1.15 -2.15
C LEU A 97 -0.62 -1.88 -3.21
N VAL A 98 -0.07 -2.97 -3.74
CA VAL A 98 -0.83 -3.97 -4.50
C VAL A 98 -1.57 -4.88 -3.52
N PHE A 99 -2.86 -5.10 -3.75
CA PHE A 99 -3.71 -5.94 -2.93
C PHE A 99 -3.88 -7.34 -3.52
N ALA A 100 -4.03 -8.33 -2.65
CA ALA A 100 -4.03 -9.74 -3.00
C ALA A 100 -5.13 -10.50 -2.28
N LEU A 101 -5.70 -11.50 -2.95
CA LEU A 101 -6.48 -12.55 -2.31
C LEU A 101 -5.50 -13.56 -1.70
N ALA A 102 -5.52 -13.68 -0.38
CA ALA A 102 -4.67 -14.62 0.35
C ALA A 102 -5.27 -16.03 0.34
N PHE A 103 -4.41 -17.04 0.20
CA PHE A 103 -4.80 -18.44 0.35
C PHE A 103 -4.17 -19.03 1.61
N PRO A 104 -4.90 -19.85 2.38
CA PRO A 104 -4.31 -20.57 3.50
C PRO A 104 -3.27 -21.59 2.99
N TYR A 105 -2.20 -21.75 3.75
CA TYR A 105 -1.09 -22.62 3.37
C TYR A 105 -0.49 -23.32 4.59
N ALA A 106 0.13 -24.47 4.33
CA ALA A 106 1.01 -25.14 5.28
C ALA A 106 2.48 -24.93 4.85
N ARG A 107 3.38 -24.78 5.83
CA ARG A 107 4.83 -24.71 5.58
C ARG A 107 5.51 -25.95 6.16
N ARG A 108 6.42 -26.54 5.38
CA ARG A 108 7.27 -27.64 5.83
C ARG A 108 8.74 -27.30 5.58
N PRO A 109 9.64 -27.43 6.56
CA PRO A 109 11.06 -27.19 6.33
C PRO A 109 11.63 -28.32 5.47
N LEU A 110 12.28 -27.97 4.35
CA LEU A 110 12.95 -28.93 3.47
C LEU A 110 14.42 -29.11 3.84
N ARG A 111 15.12 -28.01 4.11
CA ARG A 111 16.56 -28.02 4.40
C ARG A 111 16.95 -26.79 5.21
N ALA A 112 17.76 -27.00 6.25
CA ALA A 112 18.44 -25.91 6.95
C ALA A 112 19.74 -25.51 6.23
N TYR A 113 20.04 -24.22 6.17
CA TYR A 113 21.31 -23.71 5.64
C TYR A 113 22.33 -23.58 6.77
N ASN A 114 23.40 -24.38 6.75
CA ASN A 114 24.56 -24.28 7.64
C ASN A 114 24.22 -24.04 9.12
N THR A 115 23.18 -24.69 9.65
CA THR A 115 22.70 -24.53 11.05
C THR A 115 22.38 -23.08 11.47
N SER A 116 22.16 -22.18 10.51
CA SER A 116 21.93 -20.74 10.74
C SER A 116 20.54 -20.38 11.29
N GLY A 117 19.63 -21.34 11.37
CA GLY A 117 18.20 -21.08 11.61
C GLY A 117 17.42 -20.66 10.36
N PHE A 118 18.07 -20.48 9.21
CA PHE A 118 17.39 -20.28 7.93
C PHE A 118 17.08 -21.60 7.24
N TYR A 119 15.84 -21.73 6.77
CA TYR A 119 15.33 -22.93 6.11
C TYR A 119 14.84 -22.61 4.70
N LYS A 120 15.08 -23.55 3.78
CA LYS A 120 14.27 -23.68 2.58
C LYS A 120 12.91 -24.25 2.99
N TRP A 121 11.84 -23.54 2.68
CA TRP A 121 10.47 -23.96 2.99
C TRP A 121 9.78 -24.53 1.76
N ASP A 122 9.01 -25.58 1.97
CA ASP A 122 7.94 -26.03 1.09
C ASP A 122 6.65 -25.34 1.53
N VAL A 123 5.92 -24.73 0.60
CA VAL A 123 4.68 -24.01 0.90
C VAL A 123 3.58 -24.58 0.02
N VAL A 124 2.57 -25.16 0.66
CA VAL A 124 1.48 -25.86 -0.03
C VAL A 124 0.15 -25.22 0.31
N CYS A 125 -0.65 -24.92 -0.72
CA CYS A 125 -2.01 -24.44 -0.57
C CYS A 125 -2.85 -25.50 0.15
N THR A 126 -3.53 -25.13 1.23
CA THR A 126 -4.43 -26.06 1.95
C THR A 126 -5.88 -25.92 1.51
N ASP A 127 -6.24 -24.76 0.95
CA ASP A 127 -7.55 -24.50 0.35
C ASP A 127 -7.38 -23.49 -0.78
N SER A 128 -7.74 -23.91 -2.00
CA SER A 128 -7.66 -23.09 -3.21
C SER A 128 -8.99 -22.45 -3.59
N THR A 129 -9.99 -22.47 -2.71
CA THR A 129 -11.28 -21.79 -2.91
C THR A 129 -11.05 -20.32 -3.26
N GLY A 130 -11.61 -19.88 -4.38
CA GLY A 130 -11.44 -18.52 -4.89
C GLY A 130 -10.37 -18.36 -5.98
N TRP A 131 -9.64 -19.43 -6.32
CA TRP A 131 -8.66 -19.38 -7.40
C TRP A 131 -9.27 -19.01 -8.76
N ASP A 132 -10.53 -19.34 -9.00
CA ASP A 132 -11.29 -19.09 -10.23
C ASP A 132 -12.06 -17.75 -10.20
N TYR A 133 -12.00 -17.00 -9.09
CA TYR A 133 -12.75 -15.76 -8.94
C TYR A 133 -12.38 -14.72 -9.99
N ARG A 134 -13.37 -13.92 -10.37
CA ARG A 134 -13.29 -12.90 -11.40
C ARG A 134 -13.75 -11.55 -10.88
N LEU A 135 -13.20 -10.47 -11.41
CA LEU A 135 -13.62 -9.13 -11.09
C LEU A 135 -14.94 -8.81 -11.80
N PRO A 136 -16.00 -8.33 -11.13
CA PRO A 136 -17.21 -7.90 -11.81
C PRO A 136 -16.92 -6.69 -12.72
N GLU A 137 -17.82 -6.38 -13.66
CA GLU A 137 -17.63 -5.26 -14.60
C GLU A 137 -17.51 -3.89 -13.88
N LYS A 138 -18.27 -3.73 -12.80
CA LYS A 138 -18.32 -2.52 -11.96
C LYS A 138 -18.10 -2.91 -10.51
N PRO A 139 -16.86 -3.22 -10.11
CA PRO A 139 -16.55 -3.55 -8.73
C PRO A 139 -16.71 -2.32 -7.83
N VAL A 140 -17.01 -2.58 -6.57
CA VAL A 140 -17.05 -1.57 -5.51
C VAL A 140 -15.97 -1.93 -4.51
N TYR A 141 -15.18 -0.95 -4.13
CA TYR A 141 -14.08 -1.11 -3.19
C TYR A 141 -14.34 -0.28 -1.93
N GLU A 142 -14.10 -0.89 -0.78
CA GLU A 142 -14.15 -0.23 0.51
C GLU A 142 -12.82 -0.48 1.23
N LEU A 143 -12.09 0.60 1.54
CA LEU A 143 -10.89 0.51 2.35
C LEU A 143 -11.30 0.35 3.82
N VAL A 144 -10.82 -0.72 4.45
CA VAL A 144 -11.03 -0.98 5.88
C VAL A 144 -9.68 -0.95 6.57
N ALA A 145 -9.50 0.01 7.46
CA ALA A 145 -8.32 0.14 8.31
C ALA A 145 -8.57 -0.47 9.70
N ASN A 146 -7.52 -1.00 10.32
CA ASN A 146 -7.50 -1.45 11.71
C ASN A 146 -6.55 -0.57 12.53
N ASP A 147 -7.09 0.53 13.05
CA ASP A 147 -6.33 1.58 13.74
C ASP A 147 -5.47 1.06 14.91
N ARG A 148 -5.89 -0.04 15.56
CA ARG A 148 -5.12 -0.66 16.64
C ARG A 148 -3.82 -1.28 16.16
N LEU A 149 -3.80 -1.84 14.95
CA LEU A 149 -2.64 -2.49 14.37
C LEU A 149 -1.72 -1.52 13.62
N ILE A 150 -2.23 -0.38 13.17
CA ILE A 150 -1.44 0.68 12.50
C ILE A 150 -0.32 1.21 13.41
N GLN A 151 -0.52 1.20 14.73
CA GLN A 151 0.50 1.59 15.72
C GLN A 151 1.46 0.45 16.11
N GLY A 152 1.30 -0.74 15.52
CA GLY A 152 2.13 -1.90 15.77
C GLY A 152 3.52 -1.78 15.13
N LYS A 153 4.50 -2.53 15.66
CA LYS A 153 5.88 -2.54 15.13
C LYS A 153 6.06 -3.32 13.83
N PHE A 154 5.11 -4.19 13.48
CA PHE A 154 5.22 -5.12 12.36
C PHE A 154 3.92 -5.15 11.53
N PRO A 155 3.60 -4.07 10.79
CA PRO A 155 2.33 -3.94 10.06
C PRO A 155 2.20 -4.88 8.85
N PHE A 156 3.26 -5.63 8.52
CA PHE A 156 3.23 -6.69 7.51
C PHE A 156 2.95 -8.08 8.11
N ASP A 157 3.04 -8.26 9.43
CA ASP A 157 2.71 -9.53 10.07
C ASP A 157 1.20 -9.74 10.08
N ASP A 158 0.44 -8.67 10.39
CA ASP A 158 -1.01 -8.62 10.36
C ASP A 158 -1.49 -7.47 9.47
N PRO A 159 -2.46 -7.67 8.56
CA PRO A 159 -2.91 -6.64 7.65
C PRO A 159 -3.61 -5.50 8.39
N VAL A 160 -2.95 -4.35 8.44
CA VAL A 160 -3.48 -3.12 9.09
C VAL A 160 -4.51 -2.38 8.22
N VAL A 161 -4.52 -2.67 6.92
CA VAL A 161 -5.53 -2.21 5.96
C VAL A 161 -5.94 -3.39 5.07
N SER A 162 -7.18 -3.37 4.60
CA SER A 162 -7.70 -4.32 3.61
C SER A 162 -8.67 -3.62 2.67
N ILE A 163 -8.85 -4.15 1.47
CA ILE A 163 -9.91 -3.73 0.56
C ILE A 163 -11.01 -4.78 0.60
N GLN A 164 -12.19 -4.39 1.09
CA GLN A 164 -13.39 -5.20 0.99
C GLN A 164 -14.01 -4.99 -0.39
N THR A 165 -14.31 -6.09 -1.07
CA THR A 165 -14.95 -6.04 -2.38
C THR A 165 -15.75 -7.33 -2.64
N ARG A 166 -16.36 -7.43 -3.81
CA ARG A 166 -17.06 -8.63 -4.29
C ARG A 166 -16.38 -9.15 -5.55
N LEU A 167 -16.04 -10.44 -5.54
CA LEU A 167 -15.59 -11.16 -6.73
C LEU A 167 -16.62 -12.19 -7.13
N ARG A 168 -16.67 -12.54 -8.41
CA ARG A 168 -17.63 -13.51 -8.96
C ARG A 168 -17.00 -14.89 -9.09
N ASN A 169 -17.67 -15.93 -8.58
CA ASN A 169 -17.25 -17.32 -8.76
C ASN A 169 -17.68 -17.87 -10.15
N ILE A 170 -17.29 -19.10 -10.48
CA ILE A 170 -17.68 -19.75 -11.74
C ILE A 170 -19.20 -19.92 -11.93
N GLU A 171 -19.96 -19.98 -10.84
CA GLU A 171 -21.43 -20.08 -10.86
C GLU A 171 -22.12 -18.73 -11.10
N GLY A 172 -21.35 -17.64 -11.20
CA GLY A 172 -21.88 -16.30 -11.40
C GLY A 172 -22.30 -15.58 -10.11
N LYS A 173 -22.04 -16.16 -8.94
CA LYS A 173 -22.38 -15.59 -7.63
C LYS A 173 -21.30 -14.63 -7.14
N ASP A 174 -21.73 -13.49 -6.63
CA ASP A 174 -20.85 -12.51 -5.99
C ASP A 174 -20.49 -12.94 -4.55
N ILE A 175 -19.21 -13.14 -4.31
CA ILE A 175 -18.60 -13.53 -3.05
C ILE A 175 -17.88 -12.32 -2.46
N LYS A 176 -18.22 -11.96 -1.21
CA LYS A 176 -17.49 -10.92 -0.48
C LYS A 176 -16.10 -11.45 -0.14
N VAL A 177 -15.07 -10.69 -0.47
CA VAL A 177 -13.68 -11.00 -0.15
C VAL A 177 -13.01 -9.80 0.54
N SER A 178 -11.97 -10.10 1.31
CA SER A 178 -11.06 -9.12 1.88
C SER A 178 -9.70 -9.30 1.21
N LEU A 179 -9.29 -8.32 0.43
CA LEU A 179 -7.96 -8.29 -0.17
C LEU A 179 -7.01 -7.60 0.81
N VAL A 180 -5.83 -8.16 0.98
CA VAL A 180 -4.79 -7.64 1.88
C VAL A 180 -3.60 -7.15 1.07
N PRO A 181 -2.77 -6.22 1.58
CA PRO A 181 -1.54 -5.87 0.89
C PRO A 181 -0.72 -7.13 0.60
N MET A 182 -0.15 -7.19 -0.60
CA MET A 182 0.56 -8.38 -1.08
C MET A 182 1.62 -8.85 -0.07
N GLY A 183 2.30 -7.93 0.62
CA GLY A 183 3.30 -8.24 1.64
C GLY A 183 2.78 -8.99 2.87
N ASN A 184 1.49 -8.92 3.17
CA ASN A 184 0.88 -9.59 4.34
C ASN A 184 0.59 -11.09 4.12
N THR A 185 0.86 -11.63 2.93
CA THR A 185 0.58 -13.04 2.63
C THR A 185 1.68 -13.68 1.80
N VAL A 186 1.88 -15.00 1.95
CA VAL A 186 2.86 -15.76 1.16
C VAL A 186 2.22 -16.37 -0.08
N LEU A 187 1.14 -17.14 0.11
CA LEU A 187 0.41 -17.74 -1.00
C LEU A 187 -0.79 -16.86 -1.35
N ARG A 188 -0.84 -16.39 -2.59
CA ARG A 188 -1.71 -15.27 -2.96
C ARG A 188 -1.99 -15.20 -4.45
N ARG A 189 -3.03 -14.46 -4.80
CA ARG A 189 -3.34 -14.02 -6.17
C ARG A 189 -3.53 -12.51 -6.19
N VAL A 190 -2.88 -11.83 -7.13
CA VAL A 190 -2.84 -10.36 -7.22
C VAL A 190 -3.60 -9.81 -8.43
N SER A 191 -3.97 -10.67 -9.38
CA SER A 191 -4.64 -10.27 -10.61
C SER A 191 -5.85 -11.14 -10.90
N PHE A 192 -6.90 -10.50 -11.42
CA PHE A 192 -8.21 -11.12 -11.66
C PHE A 192 -8.70 -10.77 -13.06
N PRO A 193 -9.17 -11.75 -13.86
CA PRO A 193 -9.81 -11.45 -15.12
C PRO A 193 -11.20 -10.91 -14.83
N LYS A 194 -11.77 -10.16 -15.78
CA LYS A 194 -13.17 -9.74 -15.65
C LYS A 194 -14.12 -10.94 -15.78
N ALA A 195 -15.23 -10.82 -15.05
CA ALA A 195 -16.40 -11.65 -15.25
C ALA A 195 -16.99 -11.32 -16.63
N ARG A 196 -17.39 -12.37 -17.35
CA ARG A 196 -18.21 -12.23 -18.54
C ARG A 196 -19.67 -11.99 -18.16
#